data_AF-A0A932PMZ3-F1
#
_entry.id   AF-A0A932PMZ3-F1
#
_cell.length_a   1.000
_cell.length_b   1.000
_cell.length_c   1.000
_cell.angle_alpha   90.00
_cell.angle_beta   90.00
_cell.angle_gamma   90.00
#
_symmetry.space_group_name_H-M   'P 1'
#
loop_
_entity.id
_entity.type
_entity.pdbx_description
1 polymer ?
#
loop_
_entity_poly.entity_id
_entity_poly.type
_entity_poly.pdbx_seq_one_letter_code
_entity_poly.pdbx_strand_id
1 'polypeptide(L)'
;MSLFGARKQERALAQHDERLQELEVECSVLQRRIDETQELVRHLDQERGLLLSAVERLRPGDPAEELAQALLEVAFKPMGLACFFVALADWDRDLLQFVLYQEGGRVRKHPSRRLSDRAGLSERVLTGKRPVYIRTMEEGQAAGSFLTAAEQATGLIPHSWYGVPLGHGPRPIGVVSFQSFQTDAFSEDRRRVMDALAALLSTCLEARGRVQDP
;
A
#
# COMPACT_ATOMS: atom_id res chain seq x y z
N MET A 1 44.91 58.26 -22.75
CA MET A 1 44.44 57.00 -23.38
C MET A 1 44.12 55.85 -22.39
N SER A 2 44.22 56.03 -21.06
CA SER A 2 44.05 54.93 -20.08
C SER A 2 42.58 54.62 -19.68
N LEU A 3 41.67 55.61 -19.70
CA LEU A 3 40.30 55.43 -19.21
C LEU A 3 39.39 54.53 -20.09
N PHE A 4 39.69 54.37 -21.37
CA PHE A 4 38.85 53.60 -22.30
C PHE A 4 39.08 52.07 -22.18
N GLY A 5 40.30 51.65 -21.84
CA GLY A 5 40.64 50.25 -21.59
C GLY A 5 40.03 49.73 -20.29
N ALA A 6 40.10 50.55 -19.22
CA ALA A 6 39.52 50.22 -17.91
C ALA A 6 37.99 49.98 -17.98
N ARG A 7 37.24 50.85 -18.66
CA ARG A 7 35.79 50.70 -18.84
C ARG A 7 35.38 49.47 -19.64
N LYS A 8 36.20 49.06 -20.62
CA LYS A 8 35.94 47.85 -21.42
C LYS A 8 36.17 46.59 -20.59
N GLN A 9 37.17 46.63 -19.70
CA GLN A 9 37.52 45.53 -18.81
C GLN A 9 36.53 45.38 -17.66
N GLU A 10 36.05 46.48 -17.07
CA GLU A 10 34.95 46.48 -16.09
C GLU A 10 33.64 45.92 -16.68
N ARG A 11 33.30 46.28 -17.93
CA ARG A 11 32.12 45.71 -18.60
C ARG A 11 32.24 44.20 -18.85
N ALA A 12 33.42 43.71 -19.22
CA ALA A 12 33.65 42.29 -19.43
C ALA A 12 33.58 41.49 -18.11
N LEU A 13 34.12 42.05 -17.02
CA LEU A 13 34.00 41.46 -15.68
C LEU A 13 32.54 41.40 -15.22
N ALA A 14 31.78 42.49 -15.38
CA ALA A 14 30.37 42.50 -15.05
C ALA A 14 29.55 41.48 -15.85
N GLN A 15 29.84 41.31 -17.14
CA GLN A 15 29.21 40.28 -17.98
C GLN A 15 29.59 38.86 -17.55
N HIS A 16 30.82 38.64 -17.11
CA HIS A 16 31.24 37.34 -16.59
C HIS A 16 30.58 37.03 -15.24
N ASP A 17 30.47 38.01 -14.35
CA ASP A 17 29.79 37.85 -13.05
C ASP A 17 28.29 37.57 -13.25
N GLU A 18 27.63 38.29 -14.17
CA GLU A 18 26.24 38.03 -14.53
C GLU A 18 26.06 36.61 -15.09
N ARG A 19 26.98 36.17 -15.96
CA ARG A 19 26.96 34.81 -16.50
C ARG A 19 27.23 33.74 -15.42
N LEU A 20 28.10 34.03 -14.46
CA LEU A 20 28.38 33.13 -13.34
C LEU A 20 27.13 32.96 -12.47
N GLN A 21 26.45 34.07 -12.14
CA GLN A 21 25.20 34.05 -11.37
C GLN A 21 24.09 33.27 -12.09
N GLU A 22 23.94 33.45 -13.41
CA GLU A 22 23.00 32.66 -14.20
C GLU A 22 23.30 31.16 -14.12
N LEU A 23 24.57 30.77 -14.28
CA LEU A 23 25.00 29.38 -14.21
C LEU A 23 24.82 28.77 -12.81
N GLU A 24 25.05 29.55 -11.74
CA GLU A 24 24.81 29.10 -10.37
C GLU A 24 23.33 28.83 -10.11
N VAL A 25 22.44 29.71 -10.60
CA VAL A 25 20.99 29.51 -10.54
C VAL A 25 20.59 28.27 -11.32
N GLU A 26 21.08 28.10 -12.56
CA GLU A 26 20.79 26.93 -13.39
C GLU A 26 21.26 25.62 -12.72
N CYS A 27 22.49 25.59 -12.17
CA CYS A 27 23.01 24.46 -11.40
C CYS A 27 22.15 24.13 -10.18
N SER A 28 21.67 25.14 -9.44
CA SER A 28 20.81 24.90 -8.28
C SER A 28 19.46 24.25 -8.66
N VAL A 29 18.89 24.66 -9.79
CA VAL A 29 17.66 24.08 -10.33
C VAL A 29 17.88 22.66 -10.81
N LEU A 30 18.98 22.41 -11.52
CA LEU A 30 19.34 21.07 -11.98
C LEU A 30 19.59 20.12 -10.79
N GLN A 31 20.27 20.57 -9.74
CA GLN A 31 20.52 19.78 -8.55
C GLN A 31 19.21 19.38 -7.88
N ARG A 32 18.27 20.32 -7.69
CA ARG A 32 16.95 20.01 -7.13
C ARG A 32 16.21 18.94 -7.96
N ARG A 33 16.20 19.08 -9.29
CA ARG A 33 15.53 18.11 -10.16
C ARG A 33 16.18 16.72 -10.10
N ILE A 34 17.51 16.67 -9.98
CA ILE A 34 18.24 15.41 -9.79
C ILE A 34 17.80 14.75 -8.48
N ASP A 35 17.77 15.50 -7.38
CA ASP A 35 17.39 14.99 -6.07
C ASP A 35 15.93 14.46 -6.08
N GLU A 36 15.00 15.22 -6.65
CA GLU A 36 13.59 14.79 -6.84
C GLU A 36 13.49 13.51 -7.67
N THR A 37 14.24 13.44 -8.77
CA THR A 37 14.23 12.25 -9.66
C THR A 37 14.81 11.04 -8.94
N GLN A 38 15.90 11.20 -8.18
CA GLN A 38 16.51 10.12 -7.41
C GLN A 38 15.59 9.58 -6.33
N GLU A 39 14.80 10.45 -5.68
CA GLU A 39 13.80 10.04 -4.70
C GLU A 39 12.68 9.22 -5.36
N LEU A 40 12.17 9.66 -6.51
CA LEU A 40 11.18 8.90 -7.29
C LEU A 40 11.70 7.53 -7.72
N VAL A 41 12.93 7.46 -8.23
CA VAL A 41 13.55 6.18 -8.61
C VAL A 41 13.67 5.25 -7.41
N ARG A 42 14.09 5.76 -6.25
CA ARG A 42 14.19 4.98 -5.01
C ARG A 42 12.84 4.43 -4.57
N HIS A 43 11.78 5.23 -4.67
CA HIS A 43 10.42 4.79 -4.37
C HIS A 43 9.96 3.67 -5.31
N LEU A 44 10.18 3.82 -6.63
CA LEU A 44 9.84 2.80 -7.61
C LEU A 44 10.63 1.50 -7.41
N ASP A 45 11.92 1.59 -7.08
CA ASP A 45 12.74 0.41 -6.78
C ASP A 45 12.27 -0.33 -5.52
N GLN A 46 11.83 0.41 -4.49
CA GLN A 46 11.23 -0.19 -3.29
C GLN A 46 9.92 -0.91 -3.63
N GLU A 47 9.05 -0.29 -4.41
CA GLU A 47 7.79 -0.89 -4.86
C GLU A 47 8.00 -2.14 -5.72
N ARG A 48 8.95 -2.09 -6.65
CA ARG A 48 9.36 -3.25 -7.45
C ARG A 48 9.92 -4.37 -6.57
N GLY A 49 10.76 -4.02 -5.59
CA GLY A 49 11.34 -4.97 -4.65
C GLY A 49 10.29 -5.74 -3.85
N LEU A 50 9.17 -5.09 -3.51
CA LEU A 50 8.03 -5.75 -2.86
C LEU A 50 7.37 -6.80 -3.74
N LEU A 51 7.11 -6.47 -5.01
CA LEU A 51 6.49 -7.42 -5.94
C LEU A 51 7.40 -8.62 -6.23
N LEU A 52 8.70 -8.38 -6.43
CA LEU A 52 9.67 -9.46 -6.61
C LEU A 52 9.73 -10.36 -5.36
N SER A 53 9.80 -9.76 -4.18
CA SER A 53 9.79 -10.48 -2.90
C SER A 53 8.53 -11.32 -2.70
N ALA A 54 7.38 -10.85 -3.18
CA ALA A 54 6.13 -11.60 -3.13
C ALA A 54 6.16 -12.79 -4.10
N VAL A 55 6.59 -12.60 -5.34
CA VAL A 55 6.76 -13.70 -6.32
C VAL A 55 7.75 -14.75 -5.82
N GLU A 56 8.82 -14.33 -5.15
CA GLU A 56 9.81 -15.22 -4.57
C GLU A 56 9.32 -16.01 -3.35
N ARG A 57 8.27 -15.57 -2.64
CA ARG A 57 7.82 -16.22 -1.40
C ARG A 57 6.48 -16.91 -1.52
N LEU A 58 5.54 -16.37 -2.30
CA LEU A 58 4.23 -16.96 -2.47
C LEU A 58 4.33 -18.14 -3.45
N ARG A 59 3.84 -19.31 -3.04
CA ARG A 59 3.81 -20.51 -3.89
C ARG A 59 2.37 -20.97 -4.10
N PRO A 60 1.92 -21.16 -5.35
CA PRO A 60 0.62 -21.73 -5.61
C PRO A 60 0.46 -23.10 -4.94
N GLY A 61 -0.65 -23.28 -4.20
CA GLY A 61 -0.98 -24.53 -3.49
C GLY A 61 -0.65 -24.55 -1.99
N ASP A 62 0.19 -23.63 -1.52
CA ASP A 62 0.49 -23.49 -0.09
C ASP A 62 -0.78 -23.20 0.74
N PRO A 63 -0.79 -23.53 2.04
CA PRO A 63 -1.89 -23.18 2.95
C PRO A 63 -2.15 -21.67 2.97
N ALA A 64 -3.41 -21.28 3.14
CA ALA A 64 -3.80 -19.87 3.11
C ALA A 64 -3.14 -19.05 4.23
N GLU A 65 -2.97 -19.66 5.40
CA GLU A 65 -2.26 -19.06 6.54
C GLU A 65 -0.79 -18.78 6.20
N GLU A 66 -0.11 -19.70 5.52
CA GLU A 66 1.29 -19.55 5.11
C GLU A 66 1.44 -18.48 4.03
N LEU A 67 0.55 -18.47 3.03
CA LEU A 67 0.51 -17.44 1.99
C LEU A 67 0.24 -16.04 2.57
N ALA A 68 -0.71 -15.94 3.51
CA ALA A 68 -1.02 -14.69 4.18
C ALA A 68 0.18 -14.21 5.02
N GLN A 69 0.82 -15.11 5.77
CA GLN A 69 2.01 -14.81 6.55
C GLN A 69 3.18 -14.35 5.67
N ALA A 70 3.41 -15.01 4.53
CA ALA A 70 4.44 -14.60 3.58
C ALA A 70 4.16 -13.20 3.01
N LEU A 71 2.90 -12.90 2.65
CA LEU A 71 2.53 -11.57 2.18
C LEU A 71 2.70 -10.50 3.27
N LEU A 72 2.37 -10.84 4.52
CA LEU A 72 2.57 -9.97 5.67
C LEU A 72 4.03 -9.56 5.82
N GLU A 73 4.94 -10.52 5.77
CA GLU A 73 6.38 -10.29 5.92
C GLU A 73 6.94 -9.41 4.80
N VAL A 74 6.40 -9.58 3.58
CA VAL A 74 6.76 -8.75 2.43
C VAL A 74 6.24 -7.33 2.60
N ALA A 75 4.96 -7.15 2.98
CA ALA A 75 4.31 -5.85 2.91
C ALA A 75 4.41 -5.01 4.20
N PHE A 76 4.27 -5.61 5.38
CA PHE A 76 3.92 -4.87 6.60
C PHE A 76 4.90 -3.75 6.95
N LYS A 77 6.18 -4.10 7.15
CA LYS A 77 7.21 -3.14 7.55
C LYS A 77 7.58 -2.18 6.41
N PRO A 78 7.88 -2.65 5.17
CA PRO A 78 8.28 -1.73 4.11
C PRO A 78 7.15 -0.80 3.65
N MET A 79 5.88 -1.14 3.91
CA MET A 79 4.75 -0.26 3.64
C MET A 79 4.34 0.62 4.83
N GLY A 80 4.97 0.45 6.01
CA GLY A 80 4.61 1.21 7.21
C GLY A 80 3.20 0.94 7.71
N LEU A 81 2.71 -0.30 7.59
CA LEU A 81 1.36 -0.65 8.01
C LEU A 81 1.24 -0.68 9.53
N ALA A 82 0.06 -0.31 10.01
CA ALA A 82 -0.33 -0.38 11.42
C ALA A 82 -1.06 -1.69 11.74
N CYS A 83 -1.92 -2.11 10.83
CA CYS A 83 -2.71 -3.33 10.91
C CYS A 83 -2.83 -3.96 9.51
N PHE A 84 -2.89 -5.28 9.48
CA PHE A 84 -3.00 -6.06 8.25
C PHE A 84 -3.76 -7.34 8.52
N PHE A 85 -4.67 -7.72 7.63
CA PHE A 85 -5.33 -9.01 7.74
C PHE A 85 -5.64 -9.61 6.37
N VAL A 86 -5.76 -10.93 6.36
CA VAL A 86 -6.30 -11.70 5.24
C VAL A 86 -7.46 -12.52 5.79
N ALA A 87 -8.61 -12.42 5.12
CA ALA A 87 -9.79 -13.20 5.47
C ALA A 87 -10.36 -13.90 4.24
N LEU A 88 -10.80 -15.14 4.41
CA LEU A 88 -11.43 -15.96 3.39
C LEU A 88 -12.94 -16.03 3.60
N ALA A 89 -13.68 -15.97 2.50
CA ALA A 89 -15.13 -16.02 2.48
C ALA A 89 -15.62 -17.42 2.09
N ASP A 90 -16.41 -18.03 2.96
CA ASP A 90 -17.23 -19.20 2.65
C ASP A 90 -18.67 -18.72 2.45
N TRP A 91 -19.05 -18.54 1.19
CA TRP A 91 -20.36 -18.00 0.82
C TRP A 91 -21.50 -18.95 1.13
N ASP A 92 -21.26 -20.26 1.11
CA ASP A 92 -22.30 -21.26 1.30
C ASP A 92 -22.57 -21.48 2.80
N ARG A 93 -21.53 -21.34 3.64
CA ARG A 93 -21.66 -21.36 5.11
C ARG A 93 -21.91 -20.00 5.74
N ASP A 94 -21.96 -18.94 4.92
CA ASP A 94 -22.13 -17.56 5.38
C ASP A 94 -21.07 -17.18 6.44
N LEU A 95 -19.79 -17.39 6.11
CA LEU A 95 -18.68 -17.24 7.06
C LEU A 95 -17.50 -16.46 6.47
N LEU A 96 -16.95 -15.54 7.28
CA LEU A 96 -15.70 -14.86 7.03
C LEU A 96 -14.66 -15.34 8.05
N GLN A 97 -13.64 -16.04 7.56
CA GLN A 97 -12.56 -16.63 8.35
C GLN A 97 -11.29 -15.80 8.24
N PHE A 98 -10.78 -15.29 9.36
CA PHE A 98 -9.53 -14.54 9.40
C PHE A 98 -8.34 -15.50 9.52
N VAL A 99 -7.73 -15.85 8.39
CA VAL A 99 -6.55 -16.74 8.32
C VAL A 99 -5.29 -16.06 8.85
N LEU A 100 -5.27 -14.71 8.81
CA LEU A 100 -4.22 -13.90 9.41
C LEU A 100 -4.81 -12.58 9.89
N TYR A 101 -4.40 -12.15 11.09
CA TYR A 101 -4.67 -10.81 11.61
C TYR A 101 -3.46 -10.30 12.39
N GLN A 102 -2.87 -9.19 11.97
CA GLN A 102 -1.77 -8.52 12.65
C GLN A 102 -2.16 -7.10 13.03
N GLU A 103 -1.95 -6.74 14.28
CA GLU A 103 -2.21 -5.42 14.83
C GLU A 103 -1.03 -4.97 15.69
N GLY A 104 -0.55 -3.74 15.48
CA GLY A 104 0.54 -3.18 16.29
C GLY A 104 1.82 -4.03 16.23
N GLY A 105 2.09 -4.67 15.09
CA GLY A 105 3.23 -5.54 14.89
C GLY A 105 3.10 -6.95 15.50
N ARG A 106 1.95 -7.33 16.08
CA ARG A 106 1.74 -8.67 16.67
C ARG A 106 0.62 -9.43 15.97
N VAL A 107 0.87 -10.69 15.63
CA VAL A 107 -0.16 -11.59 15.11
C VAL A 107 -1.14 -11.95 16.23
N ARG A 108 -2.43 -11.87 15.94
CA ARG A 108 -3.54 -12.13 16.87
C ARG A 108 -4.48 -13.17 16.26
N LYS A 109 -5.14 -13.93 17.13
CA LYS A 109 -6.29 -14.76 16.73
C LYS A 109 -7.52 -13.87 16.67
N HIS A 110 -8.05 -13.66 15.47
CA HIS A 110 -9.32 -12.97 15.29
C HIS A 110 -10.42 -14.01 15.06
N PRO A 111 -11.57 -13.95 15.77
CA PRO A 111 -12.65 -14.91 15.58
C PRO A 111 -13.23 -14.81 14.17
N SER A 112 -13.66 -15.96 13.62
CA SER A 112 -14.51 -15.97 12.44
C SER A 112 -15.89 -15.41 12.78
N ARG A 113 -16.57 -14.84 11.80
CA ARG A 113 -17.90 -14.24 11.95
C ARG A 113 -18.74 -14.49 10.70
N ARG A 114 -20.07 -14.33 10.78
CA ARG A 114 -20.89 -14.50 9.59
C ARG A 114 -20.75 -13.30 8.66
N LEU A 115 -20.93 -13.52 7.35
CA LEU A 115 -20.97 -12.44 6.37
C LEU A 115 -22.26 -11.63 6.55
N SER A 116 -23.37 -12.31 6.87
CA SER A 116 -24.68 -11.70 7.12
C SER A 116 -24.79 -10.92 8.43
N ASP A 117 -23.93 -11.19 9.42
CA ASP A 117 -24.00 -10.52 10.73
C ASP A 117 -23.80 -9.01 10.61
N ARG A 118 -23.04 -8.55 9.60
CA ARG A 118 -22.65 -7.15 9.50
C ARG A 118 -22.23 -6.72 8.11
N ALA A 119 -22.80 -5.62 7.61
CA ALA A 119 -22.31 -4.93 6.42
C ALA A 119 -21.12 -4.01 6.77
N GLY A 120 -19.95 -4.59 7.04
CA GLY A 120 -18.72 -3.85 7.30
C GLY A 120 -17.89 -3.57 6.04
N LEU A 121 -16.67 -3.05 6.22
CA LEU A 121 -15.78 -2.74 5.10
C LEU A 121 -15.40 -3.98 4.29
N SER A 122 -15.18 -5.12 4.94
CA SER A 122 -14.91 -6.40 4.27
C SER A 122 -16.07 -6.81 3.34
N GLU A 123 -17.31 -6.72 3.80
CA GLU A 123 -18.49 -7.05 3.00
C GLU A 123 -18.68 -6.09 1.83
N ARG A 124 -18.34 -4.80 2.00
CA ARG A 124 -18.36 -3.82 0.91
C ARG A 124 -17.36 -4.18 -0.19
N VAL A 125 -16.16 -4.64 0.18
CA VAL A 125 -15.16 -5.13 -0.78
C VAL A 125 -15.65 -6.40 -1.48
N LEU A 126 -16.11 -7.40 -0.71
CA LEU A 126 -16.56 -8.68 -1.23
C LEU A 126 -17.77 -8.55 -2.16
N THR A 127 -18.79 -7.80 -1.74
CA THR A 127 -20.04 -7.59 -2.51
C THR A 127 -19.79 -6.65 -3.69
N GLY A 128 -18.99 -5.61 -3.48
CA GLY A 128 -18.65 -4.62 -4.49
C GLY A 128 -17.66 -5.10 -5.53
N LYS A 129 -16.93 -6.20 -5.24
CA LYS A 129 -15.94 -6.86 -6.11
C LYS A 129 -14.88 -5.91 -6.64
N ARG A 130 -14.54 -4.92 -5.82
CA ARG A 130 -13.57 -3.88 -6.14
C ARG A 130 -12.85 -3.43 -4.88
N PRO A 131 -11.63 -2.91 -5.01
CA PRO A 131 -10.96 -2.30 -3.88
C PRO A 131 -11.78 -1.16 -3.30
N VAL A 132 -11.73 -1.00 -1.98
CA VAL A 132 -12.34 0.12 -1.26
C VAL A 132 -11.26 0.81 -0.46
N TYR A 133 -11.13 2.11 -0.68
CA TYR A 133 -10.23 2.97 0.06
C TYR A 133 -11.01 3.90 0.99
N ILE A 134 -10.63 3.89 2.26
CA ILE A 134 -11.13 4.74 3.33
C ILE A 134 -9.95 5.59 3.79
N ARG A 135 -10.09 6.91 3.65
CA ARG A 135 -9.01 7.88 3.94
C ARG A 135 -9.01 8.29 5.39
N THR A 136 -10.18 8.31 6.03
CA THR A 136 -10.33 8.75 7.42
C THR A 136 -11.22 7.81 8.21
N MET A 137 -11.13 7.90 9.54
CA MET A 137 -11.98 7.12 10.43
C MET A 137 -13.45 7.49 10.27
N GLU A 138 -13.76 8.76 10.02
CA GLU A 138 -15.12 9.24 9.79
C GLU A 138 -15.72 8.64 8.51
N GLU A 139 -14.94 8.58 7.42
CA GLU A 139 -15.34 7.87 6.20
C GLU A 139 -15.60 6.39 6.49
N GLY A 140 -14.74 5.77 7.30
CA GLY A 140 -14.88 4.38 7.73
C GLY A 140 -16.18 4.15 8.50
N GLN A 141 -16.49 5.00 9.47
CA GLN A 141 -17.71 4.92 10.28
C GLN A 141 -18.96 5.12 9.42
N ALA A 142 -18.95 6.12 8.52
CA ALA A 142 -20.04 6.34 7.56
C ALA A 142 -20.23 5.14 6.61
N ALA A 143 -19.15 4.41 6.34
CA ALA A 143 -19.12 3.19 5.57
C ALA A 143 -19.50 1.91 6.36
N GLY A 144 -19.91 2.04 7.63
CA GLY A 144 -20.28 0.90 8.48
C GLY A 144 -19.12 0.21 9.20
N SER A 145 -17.92 0.81 9.17
CA SER A 145 -16.79 0.36 10.00
C SER A 145 -17.07 0.62 11.47
N PHE A 146 -16.45 -0.21 12.31
CA PHE A 146 -16.55 -0.16 13.76
C PHE A 146 -15.23 -0.60 14.34
N LEU A 147 -14.91 -0.06 15.50
CA LEU A 147 -13.76 -0.51 16.25
C LEU A 147 -14.05 -1.88 16.86
N THR A 148 -13.12 -2.81 16.65
CA THR A 148 -13.06 -4.07 17.38
C THR A 148 -12.84 -3.80 18.88
N ALA A 149 -13.21 -4.77 19.73
CA ALA A 149 -12.92 -4.68 21.16
C ALA A 149 -11.42 -4.52 21.44
N ALA A 150 -10.56 -5.08 20.58
CA ALA A 150 -9.11 -4.95 20.68
C ALA A 150 -8.64 -3.52 20.37
N GLU A 151 -9.14 -2.91 19.30
CA GLU A 151 -8.82 -1.52 18.94
C GLU A 151 -9.28 -0.55 20.02
N GLN A 152 -10.47 -0.77 20.60
CA GLN A 152 -10.97 0.02 21.73
C GLN A 152 -10.11 -0.14 22.99
N ALA A 153 -9.65 -1.35 23.30
CA ALA A 153 -8.87 -1.62 24.50
C ALA A 153 -7.40 -1.17 24.37
N THR A 154 -6.82 -1.26 23.19
CA THR A 154 -5.40 -0.92 22.94
C THR A 154 -5.20 0.53 22.53
N GLY A 155 -6.23 1.18 21.98
CA GLY A 155 -6.13 2.51 21.37
C GLY A 155 -5.39 2.52 20.03
N LEU A 156 -4.98 1.35 19.49
CA LEU A 156 -4.29 1.22 18.21
C LEU A 156 -5.32 1.24 17.07
N ILE A 157 -5.88 2.42 16.82
CA ILE A 157 -6.98 2.59 15.88
C ILE A 157 -6.45 3.09 14.52
N PRO A 158 -6.63 2.33 13.43
CA PRO A 158 -6.24 2.79 12.10
C PRO A 158 -7.14 3.93 11.58
N HIS A 159 -6.53 4.96 11.00
CA HIS A 159 -7.23 6.13 10.44
C HIS A 159 -7.51 5.97 8.94
N SER A 160 -6.69 5.20 8.23
CA SER A 160 -6.95 4.85 6.84
C SER A 160 -6.88 3.34 6.62
N TRP A 161 -7.67 2.88 5.66
CA TRP A 161 -7.91 1.46 5.39
C TRP A 161 -8.06 1.24 3.89
N TYR A 162 -7.37 0.24 3.36
CA TYR A 162 -7.49 -0.20 1.98
C TYR A 162 -7.73 -1.70 1.93
N GLY A 163 -8.90 -2.10 1.45
CA GLY A 163 -9.26 -3.49 1.27
C GLY A 163 -9.35 -3.85 -0.19
N VAL A 164 -8.74 -4.98 -0.56
CA VAL A 164 -8.70 -5.49 -1.92
C VAL A 164 -9.34 -6.88 -1.94
N PRO A 165 -10.30 -7.15 -2.84
CA PRO A 165 -10.90 -8.48 -2.94
C PRO A 165 -9.85 -9.48 -3.42
N LEU A 166 -9.94 -10.71 -2.91
CA LEU A 166 -9.12 -11.84 -3.36
C LEU A 166 -9.97 -12.76 -4.24
N GLY A 167 -9.40 -13.16 -5.37
CA GLY A 167 -10.00 -14.04 -6.36
C GLY A 167 -10.78 -13.32 -7.46
N HIS A 168 -11.03 -14.06 -8.54
CA HIS A 168 -11.67 -13.56 -9.75
C HIS A 168 -13.13 -14.01 -9.86
N GLY A 169 -13.97 -13.16 -10.48
CA GLY A 169 -15.33 -13.53 -10.85
C GLY A 169 -16.41 -13.09 -9.84
N PRO A 170 -17.58 -13.75 -9.83
CA PRO A 170 -18.77 -13.23 -9.17
C PRO A 170 -18.78 -13.42 -7.66
N ARG A 171 -17.92 -14.26 -7.10
CA ARG A 171 -17.79 -14.54 -5.66
C ARG A 171 -16.31 -14.51 -5.28
N PRO A 172 -15.76 -13.36 -4.84
CA PRO A 172 -14.40 -13.31 -4.33
C PRO A 172 -14.18 -14.32 -3.21
N ILE A 173 -13.04 -15.00 -3.20
CA ILE A 173 -12.70 -16.02 -2.20
C ILE A 173 -12.28 -15.40 -0.86
N GLY A 174 -12.06 -14.09 -0.81
CA GLY A 174 -11.62 -13.40 0.39
C GLY A 174 -11.33 -11.92 0.19
N VAL A 175 -10.68 -11.32 1.18
CA VAL A 175 -10.23 -9.93 1.20
C VAL A 175 -8.89 -9.83 1.92
N VAL A 176 -8.00 -9.00 1.40
CA VAL A 176 -6.79 -8.54 2.10
C VAL A 176 -6.97 -7.07 2.47
N SER A 177 -6.49 -6.70 3.66
CA SER A 177 -6.62 -5.35 4.22
C SER A 177 -5.27 -4.79 4.61
N PHE A 178 -5.01 -3.55 4.19
CA PHE A 178 -3.86 -2.72 4.53
C PHE A 178 -4.34 -1.49 5.31
N GLN A 179 -3.74 -1.20 6.46
CA GLN A 179 -4.23 -0.13 7.33
C GLN A 179 -3.08 0.72 7.90
N SER A 180 -3.34 2.00 8.13
CA SER A 180 -2.37 2.96 8.67
C SER A 180 -2.98 3.81 9.78
N PHE A 181 -2.15 4.23 10.74
CA PHE A 181 -2.52 5.23 11.75
C PHE A 181 -2.61 6.64 11.16
N GLN A 182 -2.10 6.86 9.96
CA GLN A 182 -2.20 8.14 9.25
C GLN A 182 -3.50 8.21 8.43
N THR A 183 -4.08 9.39 8.35
CA THR A 183 -5.17 9.69 7.40
C THR A 183 -4.61 9.77 5.99
N ASP A 184 -5.38 9.29 5.02
CA ASP A 184 -5.05 9.29 3.59
C ASP A 184 -3.65 8.75 3.25
N ALA A 185 -3.23 7.68 3.94
CA ALA A 185 -1.85 7.20 3.89
C ALA A 185 -1.43 6.54 2.57
N PHE A 186 -2.38 6.17 1.70
CA PHE A 186 -2.11 5.35 0.53
C PHE A 186 -2.35 6.11 -0.77
N SER A 187 -1.26 6.60 -1.37
CA SER A 187 -1.25 7.18 -2.70
C SER A 187 -1.79 6.21 -3.75
N GLU A 188 -2.13 6.73 -4.93
CA GLU A 188 -2.61 5.87 -6.02
C GLU A 188 -1.57 4.83 -6.45
N ASP A 189 -0.31 5.25 -6.60
CA ASP A 189 0.83 4.40 -6.97
C ASP A 189 1.01 3.27 -5.94
N ARG A 190 0.99 3.64 -4.65
CA ARG A 190 1.03 2.70 -3.52
C ARG A 190 -0.09 1.67 -3.60
N ARG A 191 -1.32 2.11 -3.89
CA ARG A 191 -2.50 1.22 -4.03
C ARG A 191 -2.38 0.29 -5.22
N ARG A 192 -1.80 0.72 -6.35
CA ARG A 192 -1.55 -0.16 -7.51
C ARG A 192 -0.60 -1.31 -7.15
N VAL A 193 0.40 -1.07 -6.31
CA VAL A 193 1.30 -2.13 -5.80
C VAL A 193 0.55 -3.07 -4.85
N MET A 194 -0.29 -2.54 -3.95
CA MET A 194 -1.14 -3.34 -3.07
C MET A 194 -2.11 -4.24 -3.86
N ASP A 195 -2.70 -3.71 -4.94
CA ASP A 195 -3.57 -4.46 -5.85
C ASP A 195 -2.81 -5.60 -6.53
N ALA A 196 -1.58 -5.34 -7.01
CA ALA A 196 -0.75 -6.36 -7.63
C ALA A 196 -0.35 -7.47 -6.64
N LEU A 197 -0.03 -7.12 -5.39
CA LEU A 197 0.24 -8.11 -4.34
C LEU A 197 -1.00 -8.95 -4.01
N ALA A 198 -2.17 -8.32 -3.92
CA ALA A 198 -3.43 -9.02 -3.72
C ALA A 198 -3.76 -9.97 -4.87
N ALA A 199 -3.46 -9.58 -6.12
CA ALA A 199 -3.63 -10.43 -7.30
C ALA A 199 -2.69 -11.65 -7.28
N LEU A 200 -1.44 -11.48 -6.86
CA LEU A 200 -0.49 -12.59 -6.66
C LEU A 200 -1.00 -13.56 -5.58
N LEU A 201 -1.45 -13.03 -4.44
CA LEU A 201 -2.04 -13.83 -3.38
C LEU A 201 -3.28 -14.58 -3.87
N SER A 202 -4.17 -13.91 -4.60
CA SER A 202 -5.37 -14.51 -5.18
C SER A 202 -5.03 -15.70 -6.07
N THR A 203 -4.04 -15.55 -6.95
CA THR A 203 -3.59 -16.60 -7.86
C THR A 203 -3.09 -17.82 -7.10
N CYS A 204 -2.33 -17.61 -6.01
CA CYS A 204 -1.80 -18.70 -5.20
C CYS A 204 -2.88 -19.43 -4.40
N LEU A 205 -3.86 -18.69 -3.87
CA LEU A 205 -5.00 -19.25 -3.13
C LEU A 205 -5.94 -20.06 -4.05
N GLU A 206 -6.24 -19.55 -5.25
CA GLU A 206 -7.11 -20.23 -6.22
C GLU A 206 -6.53 -21.56 -6.72
N ALA A 207 -5.19 -21.64 -6.83
CA ALA A 207 -4.52 -22.86 -7.26
C ALA A 207 -4.84 -24.06 -6.35
N ARG A 208 -5.10 -23.84 -5.06
CA ARG A 208 -5.51 -24.89 -4.12
C ARG A 208 -6.96 -25.31 -4.30
N GLY A 209 -7.86 -24.35 -4.57
CA GLY A 209 -9.28 -24.64 -4.80
C GLY A 209 -9.52 -25.56 -6.00
N ARG A 210 -8.71 -25.42 -7.05
CA ARG A 210 -8.79 -26.28 -8.26
C ARG A 210 -8.26 -27.71 -8.05
N VAL A 211 -7.45 -27.96 -7.02
CA VAL A 211 -6.89 -29.29 -6.74
C VAL A 211 -7.90 -30.18 -5.99
N GLN A 212 -9.01 -29.62 -5.50
CA GLN A 212 -10.05 -30.34 -4.75
C GLN A 212 -11.31 -30.67 -5.57
N ASP A 213 -11.39 -30.29 -6.85
CA ASP A 213 -12.46 -30.73 -7.75
C ASP A 213 -12.02 -32.00 -8.51
N PRO A 214 -12.58 -33.18 -8.21
CA PRO A 214 -12.32 -34.43 -8.94
C PRO A 214 -12.97 -34.49 -10.33
#